data_AF-A0AA41R5V0-F1
#
_entry.id   AF-A0AA41R5V0-F1
#
_cell.length_a   1.000
_cell.length_b   1.000
_cell.length_c   1.000
_cell.angle_alpha   90.00
_cell.angle_beta   90.00
_cell.angle_gamma   90.00
#
_symmetry.space_group_name_H-M   'P 1'
#
loop_
_entity.id
_entity.type
_entity.pdbx_description
1 polymer ?
#
loop_
_entity_poly.entity_id
_entity_poly.type
_entity_poly.pdbx_seq_one_letter_code
_entity_poly.pdbx_strand_id
1 'polypeptide(L)' 'MAYLKNSVLLLIGLLFTLLGIQVLIGAYRLTDPFSFVLTFFAANFIILISAALSLGFALRLLRVGQGVPDPETPPDEDP' A
#
# COMPACT_ATOMS: atom_id res chain seq x y z
N MET A 1 8.16 -14.78 -13.76
CA MET A 1 8.38 -14.44 -12.33
C MET A 1 7.92 -13.01 -11.99
N ALA A 2 6.71 -12.59 -12.40
CA ALA A 2 6.24 -11.20 -12.18
C ALA A 2 5.55 -10.99 -10.81
N TYR A 3 5.03 -12.04 -10.19
CA TYR A 3 4.29 -11.97 -8.93
C TYR A 3 5.18 -11.79 -7.68
N LEU A 4 6.46 -12.19 -7.76
CA LEU A 4 7.39 -12.12 -6.62
C LEU A 4 7.79 -10.69 -6.28
N LYS A 5 8.02 -9.84 -7.30
CA LYS A 5 8.38 -8.43 -7.10
C LYS A 5 7.23 -7.66 -6.44
N ASN A 6 5.99 -7.83 -6.89
CA ASN A 6 4.84 -7.13 -6.32
C ASN A 6 4.58 -7.51 -4.85
N SER A 7 4.84 -8.75 -4.47
CA SER A 7 4.65 -9.23 -3.10
C SER A 7 5.66 -8.59 -2.13
N VAL A 8 6.92 -8.43 -2.56
CA VAL A 8 7.96 -7.78 -1.75
C VAL A 8 7.68 -6.30 -1.53
N LEU A 9 7.21 -5.57 -2.55
CA LEU A 9 6.86 -4.15 -2.39
C LEU A 9 5.71 -3.95 -1.40
N LEU A 10 4.71 -4.85 -1.43
CA LEU A 10 3.61 -4.84 -0.46
C LEU A 10 4.10 -5.13 0.96
N LEU A 11 4.98 -6.13 1.12
CA LEU A 11 5.54 -6.49 2.42
C LEU A 11 6.37 -5.34 3.02
N ILE A 12 7.21 -4.69 2.20
CA ILE A 12 8.00 -3.52 2.61
C ILE A 12 7.08 -2.38 3.01
N GLY A 13 6.05 -2.08 2.21
CA GLY A 13 5.09 -1.03 2.52
C GLY A 13 4.32 -1.29 3.83
N LEU A 14 3.96 -2.54 4.11
CA LEU A 14 3.34 -2.94 5.37
C LEU A 14 4.30 -2.78 6.56
N LEU A 15 5.56 -3.18 6.40
CA LEU A 15 6.59 -3.01 7.44
C LEU A 15 6.83 -1.54 7.77
N PHE A 16 6.93 -0.69 6.74
CA PHE A 16 7.05 0.76 6.92
C PHE A 16 5.80 1.38 7.59
N THR A 17 4.61 0.84 7.31
CA THR A 17 3.38 1.26 7.98
C THR A 17 3.41 0.91 9.47
N LEU A 18 3.83 -0.30 9.82
CA LEU A 18 4.01 -0.73 11.21
C LEU A 18 5.10 0.10 11.93
N LEU A 19 6.21 0.40 11.25
CA LEU A 19 7.25 1.30 11.76
C LEU A 19 6.66 2.68 12.09
N GLY A 20 5.84 3.24 11.18
CA GLY A 20 5.16 4.50 11.42
C GLY A 20 4.27 4.48 12.67
N ILE A 21 3.50 3.40 12.88
CA ILE A 21 2.70 3.20 14.09
C ILE A 21 3.59 3.15 15.34
N GLN A 22 4.72 2.46 15.28
CA GLN A 22 5.67 2.39 16.39
C GLN A 22 6.21 3.78 16.76
N VAL A 23 6.57 4.60 15.76
CA VAL A 23 7.01 5.98 15.97
C VAL A 23 5.87 6.83 16.55
N LEU A 24 4.63 6.61 16.11
CA LEU A 24 3.45 7.29 16.64
C LEU A 24 3.23 6.98 18.12
N ILE A 25 3.34 5.70 18.52
CA ILE A 25 3.29 5.28 19.94
C ILE A 25 4.42 5.95 20.72
N GLY A 26 5.61 6.06 20.12
CA GLY A 26 6.74 6.82 20.66
C GLY A 26 6.36 8.27 20.93
N ALA A 27 5.74 8.95 19.97
CA ALA A 27 5.28 10.33 20.10
C ALA A 27 4.39 10.51 21.35
N TYR A 28 3.42 9.61 21.57
CA TYR A 28 2.53 9.67 22.74
C TYR A 28 3.23 9.51 24.10
N ARG A 29 4.45 8.99 24.13
CA ARG A 29 5.25 8.86 25.35
C ARG A 29 6.13 10.08 25.63
N LEU A 30 6.22 11.03 24.68
CA LEU A 30 7.00 12.25 24.89
C LEU A 30 6.20 13.24 25.74
N THR A 31 6.86 13.71 26.80
CA THR A 31 6.33 14.73 27.72
C THR A 31 6.51 16.14 27.20
N ASP A 32 7.46 16.35 26.28
CA ASP A 32 7.75 17.65 25.68
C ASP A 32 6.77 17.94 24.51
N PRO A 33 5.97 19.02 24.58
CA PRO A 33 4.91 19.28 23.61
C PRO A 33 5.45 19.59 22.20
N PHE A 34 6.63 20.22 22.09
CA PHE A 34 7.22 20.52 20.79
C PHE A 34 7.67 19.22 20.08
N SER A 35 8.40 18.38 20.82
CA SER A 35 8.88 17.09 20.33
C SER A 35 7.74 16.11 20.07
N PHE A 36 6.65 16.18 20.83
CA PHE A 36 5.40 15.45 20.58
C PHE A 36 4.84 15.80 19.20
N VAL A 37 4.60 17.09 18.91
CA VAL A 37 4.01 17.52 17.64
C VAL A 37 4.91 17.13 16.47
N LEU A 38 6.23 17.35 16.57
CA LEU A 38 7.17 16.97 15.52
C LEU A 38 7.16 15.46 15.24
N THR A 39 7.23 14.64 16.29
CA THR A 39 7.29 13.18 16.16
C THR A 39 5.94 12.62 15.69
N PHE A 40 4.83 13.20 16.16
CA PHE A 40 3.48 12.86 15.71
C PHE A 40 3.30 13.17 14.23
N PHE A 41 3.66 14.38 13.76
CA PHE A 41 3.57 14.71 12.34
C PHE A 41 4.48 13.84 11.48
N ALA A 42 5.72 13.62 11.91
CA ALA A 42 6.65 12.73 11.21
C ALA A 42 6.08 11.30 11.08
N ALA A 43 5.55 10.74 12.17
CA ALA A 43 4.91 9.43 12.16
C ALA A 43 3.72 9.38 11.19
N ASN A 44 2.84 10.39 11.22
CA ASN A 44 1.71 10.47 10.30
C ASN A 44 2.15 10.54 8.83
N PHE A 45 3.18 11.32 8.49
CA PHE A 45 3.72 11.35 7.13
C PHE A 45 4.29 9.99 6.71
N ILE A 46 5.03 9.31 7.59
CA ILE A 46 5.57 7.96 7.33
C ILE A 46 4.42 6.99 7.06
N ILE A 47 3.39 6.98 7.91
CA ILE A 47 2.21 6.11 7.75
C ILE A 47 1.49 6.43 6.44
N LEU A 48 1.20 7.70 6.16
CA LEU A 48 0.44 8.11 4.97
C LEU A 48 1.16 7.76 3.67
N ILE A 49 2.46 8.07 3.56
CA ILE A 49 3.25 7.77 2.35
C ILE A 49 3.34 6.25 2.17
N SER A 50 3.61 5.51 3.25
CA SER A 50 3.79 4.06 3.19
C SER A 50 2.47 3.34 2.88
N ALA A 51 1.37 3.77 3.50
CA ALA A 51 0.05 3.25 3.22
C ALA A 51 -0.37 3.58 1.78
N ALA A 52 -0.20 4.83 1.32
CA ALA A 52 -0.56 5.23 -0.04
C ALA A 52 0.22 4.44 -1.10
N LEU A 53 1.53 4.23 -0.92
CA LEU A 53 2.34 3.39 -1.80
C LEU A 53 1.85 1.94 -1.79
N SER A 54 1.64 1.36 -0.60
CA SER A 54 1.14 -0.01 -0.46
C SER A 54 -0.21 -0.20 -1.15
N LEU A 55 -1.13 0.74 -0.94
CA LEU A 55 -2.47 0.72 -1.51
C LEU A 55 -2.44 0.90 -3.03
N GLY A 56 -1.60 1.82 -3.54
CA GLY A 56 -1.40 2.01 -4.97
C GLY A 56 -0.87 0.74 -5.66
N PHE A 57 0.09 0.05 -5.03
CA PHE A 57 0.58 -1.23 -5.53
C PHE A 57 -0.49 -2.33 -5.45
N ALA A 58 -1.25 -2.41 -4.36
CA ALA A 58 -2.34 -3.37 -4.20
C ALA A 58 -3.42 -3.18 -5.28
N LEU A 59 -3.88 -1.94 -5.50
CA LEU A 59 -4.87 -1.61 -6.52
C LEU A 59 -4.38 -1.94 -7.94
N ARG A 60 -3.10 -1.64 -8.23
CA ARG A 60 -2.49 -1.99 -9.52
C ARG A 60 -2.45 -3.50 -9.73
N LEU A 61 -2.17 -4.28 -8.68
CA LEU A 61 -2.17 -5.74 -8.75
C LEU A 61 -3.58 -6.29 -8.99
N LEU A 62 -4.61 -5.75 -8.32
CA LEU A 62 -6.00 -6.16 -8.50
C LEU A 62 -6.53 -5.83 -9.90
N ARG A 63 -6.19 -4.67 -10.47
CA ARG A 63 -6.56 -4.30 -11.85
C ARG A 63 -5.96 -5.22 -12.90
N VAL A 64 -4.75 -5.72 -12.70
CA VAL A 64 -4.12 -6.69 -13.62
C VAL A 64 -4.85 -8.05 -13.60
N GLY A 65 -5.52 -8.39 -12.50
CA GLY A 65 -6.32 -9.62 -12.40
C GLY A 65 -7.68 -9.55 -13.11
N GLN A 66 -8.19 -8.34 -13.39
CA GLN A 66 -9.42 -8.15 -14.16
C GLN A 66 -9.07 -8.09 -15.65
N GLY A 67 -8.72 -9.24 -16.21
CA GLY A 67 -8.78 -9.45 -17.66
C GLY A 67 -10.21 -9.19 -18.14
N VAL A 68 -10.39 -8.16 -18.95
CA VAL A 68 -11.63 -7.89 -19.67
C VAL A 68 -11.93 -9.13 -20.53
N PRO A 69 -13.11 -9.78 -20.38
CA PRO A 69 -13.52 -10.85 -21.29
C PRO A 69 -13.50 -10.33 -22.73
N ASP A 70 -12.78 -11.03 -23.59
CA ASP A 70 -12.62 -10.68 -24.99
C ASP A 70 -14.00 -10.64 -25.68
N PRO A 71 -14.44 -9.49 -26.23
CA PRO A 71 -15.71 -9.42 -26.93
C PRO A 71 -15.71 -10.16 -28.27
N GLU A 72 -14.58 -10.75 -28.71
CA GLU A 72 -14.47 -11.49 -29.98
C GLU A 72 -14.67 -13.00 -29.83
N THR A 73 -15.83 -13.43 -29.34
CA THR A 73 -16.37 -14.74 -29.77
C THR A 73 -17.47 -14.46 -30.77
N PRO A 74 -17.17 -14.46 -32.09
CA PRO A 74 -18.21 -14.44 -33.11
C PRO A 74 -19.14 -15.63 -32.87
N PRO A 75 -20.46 -15.47 -33.03
CA PRO A 75 -21.39 -16.59 -32.91
C PRO A 75 -20.95 -17.67 -33.89
N ASP A 76 -20.77 -18.89 -33.38
CA ASP A 76 -20.40 -20.07 -34.15
C ASP A 76 -21.27 -20.12 -35.43
N GLU A 77 -20.63 -20.01 -36.59
CA GLU A 77 -21.26 -20.30 -37.87
C GLU A 77 -21.54 -21.82 -37.88
N ASP A 78 -22.74 -22.19 -37.41
CA ASP A 78 -23.31 -23.52 -37.62
C ASP A 78 -23.47 -23.74 -39.14
N PRO A 79 -22.94 -24.85 -39.70
CA PRO A 79 -22.92 -25.13 -41.14
C PRO A 79 -24.29 -25.47 -41.75
#